data_AF-A0A143HBU3-F1
#
_entry.id   AF-A0A143HBU3-F1
#
_cell.length_a   1.000
_cell.length_b   1.000
_cell.length_c   1.000
_cell.angle_alpha   90.00
_cell.angle_beta   90.00
_cell.angle_gamma   90.00
#
_symmetry.space_group_name_H-M   'P 1'
#
loop_
_entity.id
_entity.type
_entity.pdbx_description
1 polymer ?
#
loop_
_entity_poly.entity_id
_entity_poly.type
_entity_poly.pdbx_seq_one_letter_code
_entity_poly.pdbx_strand_id
1 'polypeptide(L)' 'MNTRRRNKILKDIAHQEAARLIQSGCHAKVHKMVDENCYVVTANNSGGELTIFIDRLEGPYHTCLTKKEIKNVF' A
#
# COMPACT_ATOMS: atom_id res chain seq x y z
N MET A 1 -0.76 24.01 -3.74
CA MET A 1 -1.11 23.31 -2.49
C MET A 1 0.14 23.18 -1.63
N ASN A 2 0.12 23.57 -0.35
CA ASN A 2 1.29 23.48 0.54
C ASN A 2 1.74 22.00 0.69
N THR A 3 3.03 21.71 0.53
CA THR A 3 3.64 20.36 0.59
C THR A 3 3.24 19.61 1.86
N ARG A 4 3.12 20.29 3.01
CA ARG A 4 2.66 19.70 4.27
C ARG A 4 1.21 19.20 4.18
N ARG A 5 0.34 19.96 3.52
CA ARG A 5 -1.07 19.58 3.32
C ARG A 5 -1.18 18.40 2.35
N ARG A 6 -0.39 18.40 1.27
CA ARG A 6 -0.29 17.27 0.34
C ARG A 6 0.09 15.98 1.05
N ASN A 7 1.15 16.02 1.87
CA ASN A 7 1.63 14.84 2.59
C ASN A 7 0.63 14.31 3.61
N LYS A 8 -0.13 15.20 4.26
CA LYS A 8 -1.24 14.79 5.14
C LYS A 8 -2.31 14.02 4.36
N ILE A 9 -2.73 14.54 3.20
CA ILE A 9 -3.76 13.88 2.39
C ILE A 9 -3.27 12.53 1.86
N LEU A 10 -2.03 12.45 1.36
CA LEU A 10 -1.44 11.18 0.90
C LEU A 10 -1.35 10.14 2.02
N LYS A 11 -1.00 10.58 3.24
CA LYS A 11 -1.00 9.72 4.42
C LYS A 11 -2.41 9.17 4.72
N ASP A 12 -3.42 10.03 4.68
CA ASP A 12 -4.80 9.66 4.97
C ASP A 12 -5.32 8.65 3.93
N ILE A 13 -5.02 8.87 2.64
CA ILE A 13 -5.31 7.92 1.55
C ILE A 13 -4.64 6.57 1.80
N ALA A 14 -3.35 6.56 2.14
CA ALA A 14 -2.62 5.31 2.39
C ALA A 14 -3.20 4.52 3.56
N HIS A 15 -3.64 5.20 4.63
CA HIS A 15 -4.34 4.55 5.73
C HIS A 15 -5.72 4.03 5.34
N GLN A 16 -6.47 4.73 4.49
CA GLN A 16 -7.74 4.24 3.97
C GLN A 16 -7.57 2.96 3.15
N GLU A 17 -6.57 2.91 2.27
CA GLU A 17 -6.26 1.71 1.49
C GLU A 17 -5.83 0.54 2.38
N ALA A 18 -4.97 0.78 3.38
CA ALA A 18 -4.61 -0.25 4.34
C ALA A 18 -5.82 -0.77 5.12
N ALA A 19 -6.73 0.11 5.56
CA ALA A 19 -7.95 -0.29 6.25
C ALA A 19 -8.87 -1.14 5.36
N ARG A 20 -9.00 -0.79 4.09
CA ARG A 20 -9.76 -1.58 3.09
C ARG A 20 -9.19 -2.98 2.91
N LEU A 21 -7.86 -3.11 2.88
CA LEU A 21 -7.17 -4.40 2.79
C LEU A 21 -7.35 -5.23 4.06
N ILE A 22 -7.30 -4.60 5.25
CA ILE A 22 -7.57 -5.26 6.53
C ILE A 22 -9.01 -5.78 6.61
N GLN A 23 -9.98 -4.97 6.19
CA GLN A 23 -11.39 -5.40 6.11
C GLN A 23 -11.59 -6.56 5.13
N SER A 24 -10.74 -6.66 4.11
CA SER A 24 -10.72 -7.77 3.15
C SER A 24 -9.95 -9.01 3.65
N GLY A 25 -9.46 -9.00 4.89
CA GLY A 25 -8.76 -10.13 5.51
C GLY A 25 -7.25 -10.19 5.24
N CYS A 26 -6.66 -9.13 4.67
CA CYS A 26 -5.20 -9.04 4.51
C CYS A 26 -4.57 -8.41 5.76
N HIS A 27 -3.33 -8.78 6.05
CA HIS A 27 -2.52 -8.04 7.01
C HIS A 27 -1.80 -6.90 6.26
N ALA A 28 -2.13 -5.65 6.57
CA ALA A 28 -1.64 -4.47 5.85
C ALA A 28 -0.81 -3.51 6.71
N LYS A 29 0.17 -2.84 6.10
CA LYS A 29 1.06 -1.85 6.71
C LYS A 29 1.26 -0.66 5.78
N VAL A 30 1.43 0.52 6.37
CA VAL A 30 1.69 1.77 5.65
C VAL A 30 3.12 2.24 5.94
N HIS A 31 3.86 2.55 4.88
CA HIS A 31 5.23 3.03 4.93
C HIS A 31 5.32 4.41 4.28
N LYS A 32 6.02 5.35 4.92
CA LYS A 32 6.36 6.64 4.30
C LYS A 32 7.72 6.49 3.63
N MET A 33 7.81 6.84 2.35
CA MET A 33 9.13 6.94 1.70
C MET A 33 9.80 8.24 2.15
N VAL A 34 11.10 8.16 2.48
CA VAL A 34 11.86 9.30 3.01
C VAL A 34 12.24 10.26 1.89
N ASP A 35 12.64 9.71 0.75
CA ASP A 35 13.19 10.47 -0.38
C ASP A 35 12.11 10.99 -1.35
N GLU A 36 10.92 10.37 -1.30
CA GLU A 36 9.78 10.73 -2.13
C GLU A 36 8.59 11.15 -1.27
N ASN A 37 7.83 12.14 -1.72
CA ASN A 37 6.55 12.50 -1.09
C ASN A 37 5.46 11.48 -1.47
N CYS A 38 5.70 10.20 -1.14
CA CYS A 38 4.81 9.09 -1.43
C CYS A 38 4.69 8.16 -0.20
N TYR A 39 3.61 7.40 -0.19
CA TYR A 39 3.34 6.36 0.80
C TYR A 39 3.20 5.02 0.09
N VAL A 40 3.66 3.96 0.72
CA VAL A 40 3.53 2.60 0.20
C VAL A 40 2.69 1.79 1.18
N VAL A 41 1.65 1.14 0.66
CA VAL A 41 0.82 0.20 1.41
C VAL A 41 1.23 -1.20 0.99
N THR A 42 1.75 -1.97 1.93
CA THR A 42 2.01 -3.40 1.74
C THR A 42 0.89 -4.18 2.41
N ALA A 43 0.38 -5.21 1.76
CA ALA A 43 -0.59 -6.12 2.32
C ALA A 43 -0.24 -7.54 1.94
N ASN A 44 -0.37 -8.47 2.89
CA ASN A 44 -0.14 -9.87 2.62
C ASN A 44 -1.29 -10.73 3.14
N ASN A 45 -1.55 -11.83 2.43
CA ASN A 45 -2.47 -12.88 2.85
C ASN A 45 -1.86 -14.26 2.48
N SER A 46 -2.62 -15.33 2.69
CA SER A 46 -2.18 -16.69 2.37
C SER A 46 -1.89 -16.92 0.88
N GLY A 47 -2.44 -16.10 -0.02
CA GLY A 47 -2.30 -16.22 -1.47
C GLY A 47 -1.19 -15.36 -2.09
N GLY A 48 -0.68 -14.35 -1.38
CA GLY A 48 0.38 -13.50 -1.89
C GLY A 48 0.56 -12.18 -1.15
N GLU A 49 1.38 -11.33 -1.74
CA GLU A 49 1.71 -9.99 -1.29
C GLU A 49 1.23 -8.97 -2.33
N LEU A 50 0.70 -7.85 -1.85
CA LEU A 50 0.22 -6.73 -2.63
C LEU A 50 0.94 -5.47 -2.13
N THR A 51 1.47 -4.69 -3.06
CA THR A 51 2.11 -3.41 -2.79
C THR A 51 1.41 -2.33 -3.60
N ILE A 52 0.95 -1.26 -2.92
CA ILE A 52 0.27 -0.12 -3.53
C ILE A 52 1.10 1.14 -3.29
N PHE A 53 1.38 1.88 -4.36
CA PHE A 53 2.15 3.13 -4.32
C PHE A 53 1.19 4.34 -4.39
N ILE A 54 1.14 5.12 -3.31
CA ILE A 54 0.32 6.32 -3.16
C ILE A 54 1.21 7.56 -3.36
N ASP A 55 1.38 7.96 -4.62
CA ASP A 55 2.17 9.11 -5.08
C ASP A 55 1.31 10.34 -5.48
N ARG A 56 0.00 10.11 -5.61
CA ARG A 56 -1.00 11.06 -6.14
C ARG A 56 -2.26 11.07 -5.29
N LEU A 57 -3.06 12.13 -5.44
CA LEU A 57 -4.27 12.32 -4.64
C LEU A 57 -5.47 11.51 -5.15
N GLU A 58 -5.45 11.10 -6.41
CA GLU A 58 -6.57 10.42 -7.08
C GLU A 58 -6.04 9.17 -7.79
N GLY A 59 -6.76 8.06 -7.66
CA GLY A 59 -6.42 6.81 -8.32
C GLY A 59 -6.64 6.83 -9.84
N PRO A 60 -6.26 5.76 -10.55
CA PRO A 60 -5.72 4.51 -10.02
C PRO A 60 -4.26 4.63 -9.55
N TYR A 61 -3.95 3.93 -8.46
CA TYR A 61 -2.60 3.85 -7.90
C TYR A 61 -1.79 2.73 -8.56
N HIS A 62 -0.47 2.90 -8.64
CA HIS A 62 0.38 1.83 -9.11
C HIS A 62 0.36 0.68 -8.10
N THR A 63 0.11 -0.54 -8.59
CA THR A 63 -0.06 -1.74 -7.75
C THR A 63 0.75 -2.90 -8.30
N CYS A 64 1.45 -3.59 -7.40
CA CYS A 64 2.25 -4.77 -7.70
C CYS A 64 1.73 -5.93 -6.87
N LEU A 65 1.41 -7.06 -7.52
CA LEU A 65 0.99 -8.28 -6.86
C LEU A 65 2.03 -9.37 -7.07
N THR A 66 2.63 -9.84 -5.98
CA THR A 66 3.56 -10.97 -5.95
C THR A 66 2.86 -12.17 -5.34
N LYS A 67 2.68 -13.23 -6.15
CA LYS A 67 2.19 -14.50 -5.61
C LYS A 67 3.29 -15.13 -4.76
N LYS A 68 2.92 -15.64 -3.59
CA LYS A 68 3.83 -16.47 -2.80
C LYS A 68 3.96 -17.81 -3.52
N GLU A 69 5.12 -18.10 -4.12
CA GLU A 69 5.39 -19.45 -4.61
C GLU A 69 5.38 -20.40 -3.41
N ILE A 70 4.35 -21.24 -3.31
CA ILE A 70 4.38 -22.40 -2.42
C ILE A 70 5.36 -23.36 -3.09
N LYS A 71 6.63 -23.29 -2.71
CA LYS A 71 7.60 -24.35 -3.02
C LYS A 71 7.15 -25.59 -2.27
N ASN A 72 6.31 -26.41 -2.89
CA ASN A 72 6.13 -27.79 -2.50
C ASN A 72 7.47 -28.48 -2.77
N VAL A 73 8.33 -28.51 -1.76
CA VAL A 73 9.48 -29.41 -1.73
C VAL A 73 8.91 -30.79 -1.47
N PHE A 74 8.74 -31.57 -2.54
CA PHE A 74 8.50 -33.00 -2.49
C PHE A 74 9.79 -33.74 -2.10
#